data_AF-A0A147BKZ1-F1
#
_entry.id   AF-A0A147BKZ1-F1
#
_cell.length_a   1.000
_cell.length_b   1.000
_cell.length_c   1.000
_cell.angle_alpha   90.00
_cell.angle_beta   90.00
_cell.angle_gamma   90.00
#
_symmetry.space_group_name_H-M   'P 1'
#
loop_
_entity.id
_entity.type
_entity.pdbx_description
1 polymer ?
#
loop_
_entity_poly.entity_id
_entity_poly.type
_entity_poly.pdbx_seq_one_letter_code
_entity_poly.pdbx_strand_id
1 'polypeptide(L)'
;KHNIKQAPAHLRKLAFITLIRTKIEYASAIWDPEPAYIISNIESLQNRAARFICFDYAPFSSVTALKNQAEFQDISRRHKHARLSLFHKFYHHASLHDDFFKTPPMTFLRRYYSFKVTRITCHSSSYARSFIPR
;
A
#
# COMPACT_ATOMS: atom_id res chain seq x y z
N LYS A 1 7.74 -30.63 13.06
CA LYS A 1 8.00 -29.69 11.95
C LYS A 1 6.69 -29.53 11.15
N HIS A 2 5.94 -28.44 11.32
CA HIS A 2 4.62 -28.29 10.65
C HIS A 2 4.80 -27.88 9.18
N ASN A 3 4.23 -28.67 8.26
CA ASN A 3 4.32 -28.41 6.83
C ASN A 3 3.20 -27.48 6.36
N ILE A 4 3.48 -26.17 6.30
CA ILE A 4 2.49 -25.14 5.91
C ILE A 4 1.97 -25.36 4.47
N LYS A 5 2.76 -26.03 3.61
CA LYS A 5 2.37 -26.32 2.23
C LYS A 5 1.13 -27.22 2.15
N GLN A 6 0.97 -28.14 3.10
CA GLN A 6 -0.16 -29.08 3.16
C GLN A 6 -1.33 -28.56 4.01
N ALA A 7 -1.22 -27.35 4.56
CA ALA A 7 -2.25 -26.79 5.41
C ALA A 7 -3.50 -26.38 4.59
N PRO A 8 -4.69 -26.32 5.22
CA PRO A 8 -5.87 -25.71 4.64
C PRO A 8 -5.61 -24.31 4.07
N ALA A 9 -6.39 -23.91 3.06
CA ALA A 9 -6.21 -22.62 2.36
C ALA A 9 -6.23 -21.41 3.31
N HIS A 10 -7.09 -21.41 4.33
CA HIS A 10 -7.17 -20.31 5.30
C HIS A 10 -5.87 -20.14 6.11
N LEU A 11 -5.21 -21.25 6.52
CA LEU A 11 -3.93 -21.18 7.23
C LEU A 11 -2.80 -20.70 6.33
N ARG A 12 -2.80 -21.12 5.05
CA ARG A 12 -1.84 -20.61 4.05
C ARG A 12 -2.01 -19.11 3.80
N LYS A 13 -3.26 -18.64 3.72
CA LYS A 13 -3.59 -17.20 3.62
C LYS A 13 -3.12 -16.45 4.86
N LEU A 14 -3.38 -16.98 6.06
CA LEU A 14 -2.93 -16.39 7.32
C LEU A 14 -1.39 -16.30 7.39
N ALA A 15 -0.69 -17.37 7.02
CA ALA A 15 0.78 -17.39 6.99
C ALA A 15 1.35 -16.34 6.02
N PHE A 16 0.77 -16.22 4.83
CA PHE A 16 1.16 -15.19 3.86
C PHE A 16 0.94 -13.77 4.41
N ILE A 17 -0.25 -13.52 4.99
CA ILE A 17 -0.60 -12.21 5.54
C ILE A 17 0.36 -11.83 6.67
N THR A 18 0.56 -12.72 7.64
CA THR A 18 1.34 -12.45 8.85
C THR A 18 2.84 -12.30 8.61
N LEU A 19 3.43 -13.13 7.72
CA LEU A 19 4.89 -13.18 7.55
C LEU A 19 5.41 -12.32 6.40
N ILE A 20 4.68 -12.30 5.29
CA ILE A 20 5.16 -11.69 4.03
C ILE A 20 4.47 -10.34 3.82
N ARG A 21 3.14 -10.32 3.89
CA ARG A 21 2.36 -9.11 3.58
C ARG A 21 2.64 -7.98 4.56
N THR A 22 2.77 -8.26 5.85
CA THR A 22 3.16 -7.28 6.88
C THR A 22 4.45 -6.53 6.53
N LYS A 23 5.47 -7.25 6.07
CA LYS A 23 6.77 -6.65 5.69
C LYS A 23 6.65 -5.69 4.51
N ILE A 24 5.83 -6.05 3.52
CA ILE A 24 5.62 -5.23 2.32
C ILE A 24 4.75 -4.01 2.66
N GLU A 25 3.70 -4.21 3.45
CA GLU A 25 2.76 -3.14 3.82
C GLU A 25 3.37 -2.13 4.79
N TYR A 26 4.36 -2.52 5.59
CA TYR A 26 5.11 -1.58 6.41
C TYR A 26 5.81 -0.51 5.56
N ALA A 27 6.46 -0.92 4.47
CA ALA A 27 7.19 -0.01 3.59
C ALA A 27 6.27 0.79 2.65
N SER A 28 5.08 0.27 2.31
CA SER A 28 4.23 0.83 1.24
C SER A 28 3.66 2.22 1.55
N ALA A 29 3.54 2.60 2.83
CA ALA A 29 3.02 3.91 3.21
C ALA A 29 4.00 5.04 2.88
N ILE A 30 5.31 4.78 2.99
CA ILE A 30 6.37 5.77 2.78
C ILE A 30 6.96 5.64 1.37
N TRP A 31 7.11 4.40 0.90
CA TRP A 31 7.75 4.06 -0.35
C TRP A 31 6.70 3.57 -1.36
N ASP A 32 6.48 4.38 -2.40
CA ASP A 32 5.67 4.00 -3.55
C ASP A 32 6.57 3.81 -4.78
N PRO A 33 6.89 2.56 -5.17
CA PRO A 33 7.81 2.31 -6.25
C PRO A 33 7.17 2.64 -7.61
N GLU A 34 7.79 3.54 -8.35
CA GLU A 34 7.44 3.83 -9.74
C GLU A 34 8.11 2.87 -10.76
N PRO A 35 9.38 2.42 -10.57
CA PRO A 35 10.01 1.60 -11.59
C PRO A 35 9.22 0.33 -11.86
N ALA A 36 8.86 0.11 -13.12
CA ALA A 36 8.00 -0.99 -13.54
C ALA A 36 8.53 -2.36 -13.09
N TYR A 37 9.86 -2.53 -12.99
CA TYR A 37 10.48 -3.77 -12.53
C TYR A 37 10.21 -4.06 -11.04
N ILE A 38 10.09 -3.03 -10.19
CA ILE A 38 9.78 -3.23 -8.77
C ILE A 38 8.30 -3.60 -8.64
N ILE A 39 7.43 -2.89 -9.36
CA ILE A 39 6.00 -3.19 -9.41
C ILE A 39 5.77 -4.63 -9.88
N SER A 40 6.45 -5.04 -10.96
CA SER A 40 6.36 -6.40 -11.48
C SER A 40 6.89 -7.44 -10.49
N ASN A 41 7.96 -7.13 -9.75
CA ASN A 41 8.47 -8.00 -8.70
C ASN A 41 7.45 -8.20 -7.56
N ILE A 42 6.83 -7.12 -7.08
CA ILE A 42 5.79 -7.19 -6.03
C ILE A 42 4.56 -7.95 -6.54
N GLU A 43 4.14 -7.69 -7.78
CA GLU A 43 3.03 -8.42 -8.44
C GLU A 43 3.36 -9.91 -8.60
N SER A 44 4.60 -10.24 -8.96
CA SER A 44 5.05 -11.64 -9.08
C SER A 44 4.98 -12.37 -7.74
N LEU A 45 5.25 -11.67 -6.63
CA LEU A 45 5.14 -12.22 -5.29
C LEU A 45 3.67 -12.46 -4.90
N GLN A 46 2.77 -11.53 -5.23
CA GLN A 46 1.34 -11.72 -5.05
C GLN A 46 0.81 -12.91 -5.86
N ASN A 47 1.25 -13.04 -7.11
CA ASN A 47 0.88 -14.15 -7.98
C ASN A 47 1.33 -15.51 -7.41
N ARG A 48 2.55 -15.59 -6.87
CA ARG A 48 3.05 -16.77 -6.16
C ARG A 48 2.23 -17.07 -4.91
N ALA A 49 1.83 -16.03 -4.17
CA ALA A 49 1.02 -16.18 -2.98
C ALA A 49 -0.40 -16.69 -3.30
N ALA A 50 -1.04 -16.20 -4.37
CA ALA A 50 -2.34 -16.70 -4.82
C ALA A 50 -2.28 -18.20 -5.15
N ARG A 51 -1.26 -18.62 -5.92
CA ARG A 51 -1.01 -20.05 -6.20
C ARG A 51 -0.77 -20.86 -4.93
N PHE A 52 0.06 -20.32 -4.02
CA PHE A 52 0.33 -20.97 -2.74
C PHE A 52 -0.92 -21.12 -1.87
N ILE A 53 -1.85 -20.17 -1.87
CA ILE A 53 -3.09 -20.25 -1.08
C ILE A 53 -4.11 -21.19 -1.71
N CYS A 54 -4.29 -21.14 -3.03
CA CYS A 54 -5.24 -22.01 -3.74
C CYS A 54 -4.72 -23.43 -3.95
N PHE A 55 -3.42 -23.69 -3.72
CA PHE A 55 -2.76 -24.96 -4.06
C PHE A 55 -2.77 -25.29 -5.56
N ASP A 56 -3.00 -24.29 -6.41
CA ASP A 56 -3.05 -24.48 -7.86
C ASP A 56 -1.73 -24.02 -8.48
N TYR A 57 -1.07 -24.97 -9.14
CA TYR A 57 0.20 -24.79 -9.83
C TYR A 57 0.11 -25.18 -11.31
N ALA A 58 -1.09 -25.40 -11.84
CA ALA A 58 -1.28 -25.75 -13.23
C ALA A 58 -0.82 -24.60 -14.14
N PRO A 59 -0.15 -24.87 -15.26
CA PRO A 59 0.37 -23.83 -16.15
C PRO A 59 -0.73 -22.99 -16.80
N PHE A 60 -1.92 -23.57 -17.02
CA PHE A 60 -3.07 -22.92 -17.66
C PHE A 60 -4.02 -22.23 -16.67
N SER A 61 -3.70 -22.24 -15.37
CA SER A 61 -4.52 -21.58 -14.36
C SER A 61 -4.43 -20.05 -14.50
N SER A 62 -5.58 -19.39 -14.56
CA SER A 62 -5.65 -17.93 -14.55
C SER A 62 -5.31 -17.40 -13.16
N VAL A 63 -4.16 -16.73 -13.04
CA VAL A 63 -3.71 -16.16 -11.76
C VAL A 63 -4.67 -15.06 -11.27
N THR A 64 -5.29 -14.32 -12.18
CA THR A 64 -6.32 -13.33 -11.85
C THR A 64 -7.54 -13.98 -11.19
N ALA A 65 -7.98 -15.14 -11.70
CA ALA A 65 -9.05 -15.91 -11.07
C ALA A 65 -8.64 -16.42 -9.68
N LEU A 66 -7.40 -16.92 -9.52
CA LEU A 66 -6.88 -17.36 -8.22
C LEU A 66 -6.80 -16.20 -7.21
N LYS A 67 -6.39 -15.00 -7.65
CA LYS A 67 -6.37 -13.78 -6.82
C LYS A 67 -7.77 -13.40 -6.35
N ASN A 68 -8.77 -13.48 -7.24
CA ASN A 68 -10.17 -13.23 -6.89
C ASN A 68 -10.69 -14.26 -5.89
N GLN A 69 -10.39 -15.55 -6.10
CA GLN A 69 -10.75 -16.63 -5.17
C GLN A 69 -10.09 -16.46 -3.79
N ALA A 70 -8.85 -15.97 -3.74
CA ALA A 70 -8.13 -15.67 -2.50
C ALA A 70 -8.53 -14.32 -1.86
N GLU A 71 -9.43 -13.55 -2.51
CA GLU A 71 -9.88 -12.21 -2.11
C GLU A 71 -8.72 -11.21 -1.97
N PHE A 72 -7.75 -11.27 -2.88
CA PHE A 72 -6.64 -10.33 -2.87
C PHE A 72 -7.08 -8.97 -3.42
N GLN A 73 -6.88 -7.94 -2.62
CA GLN A 73 -7.03 -6.56 -3.06
C GLN A 73 -5.83 -6.12 -3.91
N ASP A 74 -6.11 -5.29 -4.91
CA ASP A 74 -5.09 -4.66 -5.75
C ASP A 74 -4.04 -3.93 -4.91
N ILE A 75 -2.77 -4.06 -5.31
CA ILE A 75 -1.63 -3.40 -4.67
C ILE A 75 -1.87 -1.89 -4.55
N SER A 76 -2.28 -1.25 -5.65
CA SER A 76 -2.50 0.20 -5.71
C SER A 76 -3.58 0.66 -4.72
N ARG A 77 -4.65 -0.12 -4.54
CA ARG A 77 -5.71 0.19 -3.57
C ARG A 77 -5.18 0.10 -2.14
N ARG A 78 -4.42 -0.95 -1.83
CA ARG A 78 -3.79 -1.12 -0.51
C ARG A 78 -2.77 -0.03 -0.19
N HIS A 79 -1.95 0.35 -1.18
CA HIS A 79 -0.97 1.43 -1.05
C HIS A 79 -1.67 2.76 -0.77
N LYS A 80 -2.73 3.07 -1.53
CA LYS A 80 -3.55 4.27 -1.30
C LYS A 80 -4.14 4.29 0.11
N HIS A 81 -4.66 3.16 0.59
CA HIS A 81 -5.21 3.06 1.94
C HIS A 81 -4.14 3.27 3.02
N ALA A 82 -2.96 2.64 2.89
CA ALA A 82 -1.86 2.80 3.82
C ALA A 82 -1.35 4.25 3.87
N ARG A 83 -1.22 4.88 2.70
CA ARG A 83 -0.82 6.29 2.55
C ARG A 83 -1.81 7.24 3.20
N LEU A 84 -3.11 7.09 2.95
CA LEU A 84 -4.15 7.90 3.58
C LEU A 84 -4.19 7.71 5.09
N SER A 85 -4.01 6.47 5.55
CA SER A 85 -3.94 6.15 6.97
C SER A 85 -2.75 6.83 7.64
N LEU A 86 -1.57 6.82 6.99
CA LEU A 86 -0.37 7.51 7.48
C LEU A 86 -0.55 9.03 7.47
N PHE A 87 -1.14 9.57 6.40
CA PHE A 87 -1.43 11.01 6.29
C PHE A 87 -2.32 11.48 7.43
N HIS A 88 -3.42 10.78 7.71
CA HIS A 88 -4.31 11.11 8.82
C HIS A 88 -3.58 11.08 10.17
N LYS A 89 -2.71 10.08 10.39
CA LYS A 89 -1.90 9.99 11.61
C LYS A 89 -0.97 11.18 11.78
N PHE A 90 -0.22 11.55 10.73
CA PHE A 90 0.68 12.71 10.79
C PHE A 90 -0.08 14.02 10.93
N TYR A 91 -1.22 14.15 10.25
CA TYR A 91 -2.03 15.36 10.30
C TYR A 91 -2.56 15.64 11.71
N HIS A 92 -3.00 14.61 12.45
CA HIS A 92 -3.49 14.78 13.83
C HIS A 92 -2.41 14.63 14.91
N HIS A 93 -1.13 14.51 14.53
CA HIS A 93 -0.04 14.37 15.49
C HIS A 93 0.43 15.73 16.00
N ALA A 94 0.41 15.94 17.32
CA ALA A 94 0.66 17.24 17.94
C ALA A 94 2.00 17.88 17.56
N SER A 95 3.08 17.10 17.49
CA SER A 95 4.42 17.62 17.19
C SER A 95 4.83 17.55 15.72
N LEU A 96 4.23 16.65 14.93
CA LEU A 96 4.66 16.39 13.55
C LEU A 96 3.82 17.18 12.54
N HIS A 97 2.64 17.67 12.94
CA HIS A 97 1.76 18.41 12.04
C HIS A 97 2.46 19.61 11.41
N ASP A 98 3.00 20.51 12.24
CA ASP A 98 3.58 21.77 11.78
C ASP A 98 4.88 21.58 10.98
N ASP A 99 5.62 20.49 11.24
CA ASP A 99 6.85 20.13 10.52
C ASP A 99 6.56 19.74 9.06
N PHE A 100 5.50 18.96 8.84
CA PHE A 100 5.18 18.39 7.53
C PHE A 100 4.13 19.17 6.77
N PHE A 101 3.19 19.83 7.45
CA PHE A 101 2.02 20.45 6.85
C PHE A 101 1.93 21.92 7.24
N LYS A 102 1.83 22.77 6.22
CA LYS A 102 1.56 24.19 6.39
C LYS A 102 0.10 24.47 6.13
N THR A 103 -0.48 25.36 6.94
CA THR A 103 -1.82 25.85 6.72
C THR A 103 -1.81 26.89 5.58
N PRO A 104 -2.71 26.79 4.60
CA PRO A 104 -2.75 27.76 3.52
C PRO A 104 -3.24 29.12 4.05
N PRO A 105 -2.71 30.23 3.52
CA PRO A 105 -3.20 31.55 3.89
C PRO A 105 -4.70 31.65 3.57
N MET A 106 -5.47 32.22 4.51
CA MET A 106 -6.92 32.38 4.34
C MET A 106 -7.22 33.26 3.14
N THR A 107 -7.69 32.65 2.04
CA THR A 107 -8.03 33.38 0.80
C THR A 107 -9.51 33.74 0.75
N PHE A 108 -10.40 32.90 1.32
CA PHE A 108 -11.85 33.13 1.30
C PHE A 108 -12.51 32.56 2.57
N LEU A 109 -13.22 33.41 3.32
CA LEU A 109 -13.94 33.04 4.54
C LEU A 109 -15.08 32.04 4.29
N ARG A 110 -15.83 32.21 3.19
CA ARG A 110 -17.04 31.43 2.90
C ARG A 110 -16.77 29.98 2.46
N ARG A 111 -15.56 29.70 1.97
CA ARG A 111 -15.13 28.37 1.50
C ARG A 111 -13.99 27.84 2.35
N TYR A 112 -13.99 28.18 3.64
CA TYR A 112 -13.01 27.73 4.61
C TYR A 112 -13.34 26.30 5.09
N TYR A 113 -12.33 25.45 5.10
CA TYR A 113 -12.40 24.08 5.63
C TYR A 113 -11.25 23.93 6.61
N SER A 114 -11.53 23.42 7.82
CA SER A 114 -10.56 23.42 8.91
C SER A 114 -9.37 22.50 8.67
N PHE A 115 -9.53 21.47 7.82
CA PHE A 115 -8.48 20.47 7.58
C PHE A 115 -7.73 20.68 6.25
N LYS A 116 -7.52 21.93 5.85
CA LYS A 116 -6.76 22.26 4.65
C LYS A 116 -5.26 22.13 4.88
N VAL A 117 -4.57 21.61 3.87
CA VAL A 117 -3.11 21.53 3.81
C VAL A 117 -2.65 22.22 2.53
N THR A 118 -1.59 23.03 2.60
CA THR A 118 -0.97 23.60 1.41
C THR A 118 -0.40 22.50 0.52
N ARG A 119 -0.64 22.58 -0.79
CA ARG A 119 0.03 21.69 -1.74
C ARG A 119 1.54 21.99 -1.75
N ILE A 120 2.34 20.97 -1.51
CA ILE A 120 3.80 21.07 -1.53
C ILE A 120 4.27 21.01 -2.99
N THR A 121 5.06 21.99 -3.38
CA THR A 121 5.69 22.03 -4.70
C THR A 121 7.04 21.30 -4.66
N CYS A 122 7.44 20.76 -5.80
CA CYS A 122 8.62 19.93 -5.94
C CYS A 122 9.32 20.25 -7.25
N HIS A 123 10.65 20.41 -7.20
CA HIS A 123 11.47 20.67 -8.38
C HIS A 123 12.14 19.41 -8.94
N SER A 124 12.23 18.34 -8.15
CA SER A 124 12.75 17.05 -8.58
C SER A 124 11.63 16.03 -8.74
N SER A 125 11.75 15.22 -9.78
CA SER A 125 10.81 14.14 -10.06
C SER A 125 10.86 13.04 -8.99
N SER A 126 12.00 12.90 -8.28
CA SER A 126 12.13 12.02 -7.12
C SER A 126 11.32 12.53 -5.92
N TYR A 127 11.44 13.81 -5.58
CA TYR A 127 10.68 14.39 -4.47
C TYR A 127 9.19 14.40 -4.77
N ALA A 128 8.79 14.77 -6.00
CA ALA A 128 7.40 14.75 -6.47
C ALA A 128 6.69 13.40 -6.26
N ARG A 129 7.45 12.30 -6.24
CA ARG A 129 6.94 10.94 -6.10
C ARG A 129 7.04 10.39 -4.70
N SER A 130 7.57 11.15 -3.76
CA SER A 130 7.66 10.77 -2.35
C SER A 130 6.30 10.82 -1.65
N PHE A 131 6.27 10.43 -0.37
CA PHE A 131 5.05 10.42 0.43
C PHE A 131 4.39 11.79 0.56
N ILE A 132 5.14 12.88 0.61
CA ILE A 132 4.60 14.18 1.03
C ILE A 132 3.87 14.95 -0.09
N PRO A 133 4.45 15.16 -1.30
CA PRO A 133 3.84 16.02 -2.32
C PRO A 133 2.78 15.35 -3.20
N ARG A 134 2.61 14.03 -3.11
CA ARG A 134 1.76 13.23 -4.00
C ARG A 134 0.33 13.00 -3.48
#